data_AF-A0A352MY83-F1
#
_entry.id   AF-A0A352MY83-F1
#
_cell.length_a   1.000
_cell.length_b   1.000
_cell.length_c   1.000
_cell.angle_alpha   90.00
_cell.angle_beta   90.00
_cell.angle_gamma   90.00
#
_symmetry.space_group_name_H-M   'P 1'
#
loop_
_entity.id
_entity.type
_entity.pdbx_description
1 polymer ?
#
loop_
_entity_poly.entity_id
_entity_poly.type
_entity_poly.pdbx_seq_one_letter_code
_entity_poly.pdbx_strand_id
1 'polypeptide(L)'
;MSRLRKSKIYEMQSLLPGLHLQFNVPWKSVTTLGVGAKIPVLAEPDDDIQLSELLKYCHQNAIPVFVLGEGSNVIGSDRPMPGIVIRLSKNDFKRIKISHVHVTAGAGVSLYNLIKTCAEAGLGGAAPLAGIPGTVGGSVRMNAGSRGVCMGGIVEELCGFDYMGNHWKGSGKDIKWDYRRTSIPEDVIILAAICKFDKSQPAVEKEKIRNELQWRRDSYPSGRSAGCVFRNPVSELSAGKLIDLSGGKNLSSGDAVVSDKHANFLINRGRSAEKDFIDLMLKVRSVVADSTGIYISPEVRFANPESSKLLSSGIKPPRIALLKGGTSSERDVSLTSGKFVAEALRNAGYDVEEIDVKKPEVLPAMKKADAVFPVLHGGFGENGDIQKALEDAGISYVGCDSKSCRIAIDKIASKKLMVETGVPTADFAILTRDRKALPPNLKVPVVVKPPTEGSTVGISIVFNEKDLDKAFDTAFKYSANEILVEQYIKGTEVTVGVLGGEPLPLVEIRYPGETYDYDAKYTHQQGETLYFCPPDSVPSDVQEKAQEAALKFFNAIKARDLLRVDMIIRKTDNAIFVLEANNIPGFTDSSLFPKAAKASGLSFVELCAKLAKMALSRKK
;
A
#
# COMPACT_ATOMS: atom_id res chain seq x y z
N MET A 1 -6.86 10.40 35.04
CA MET A 1 -5.68 11.19 35.46
C MET A 1 -6.19 12.50 36.08
N SER A 2 -5.71 12.88 37.26
CA SER A 2 -6.15 14.08 37.97
C SER A 2 -5.60 15.36 37.32
N ARG A 3 -6.39 16.43 37.33
CA ARG A 3 -5.99 17.79 36.89
C ARG A 3 -4.71 18.24 37.62
N LEU A 4 -3.80 18.92 36.91
CA LEU A 4 -2.59 19.49 37.50
C LEU A 4 -2.95 20.38 38.70
N ARG A 5 -2.35 20.09 39.87
CA ARG A 5 -2.63 20.81 41.12
C ARG A 5 -2.08 22.23 41.06
N LYS A 6 -2.84 23.22 41.56
CA LYS A 6 -2.40 24.62 41.64
C LYS A 6 -1.06 24.78 42.36
N SER A 7 -0.80 24.00 43.42
CA SER A 7 0.47 24.03 44.14
C SER A 7 1.68 23.74 43.24
N LYS A 8 1.55 22.79 42.31
CA LYS A 8 2.61 22.45 41.36
C LYS A 8 2.85 23.53 40.30
N ILE A 9 1.83 24.33 39.99
CA ILE A 9 1.96 25.49 39.10
C ILE A 9 2.74 26.61 39.80
N TYR A 10 2.43 26.90 41.07
CA TYR A 10 3.15 27.90 41.85
C TYR A 10 4.61 27.51 42.08
N GLU A 11 4.87 26.25 42.41
CA GLU A 11 6.23 25.70 42.54
C GLU A 11 7.01 25.86 41.22
N MET A 12 6.40 25.53 40.08
CA MET A 12 7.00 25.72 38.76
C MET A 12 7.34 27.19 38.46
N GLN A 13 6.44 28.13 38.79
CA GLN A 13 6.69 29.57 38.62
C GLN A 13 7.81 30.08 39.53
N SER A 14 7.93 29.54 40.74
CA SER A 14 8.99 29.91 41.68
C SER A 14 10.35 29.37 41.24
N LEU A 15 10.41 28.17 40.68
CA LEU A 15 11.65 27.54 40.22
C LEU A 15 12.14 28.11 38.89
N LEU A 16 11.23 28.57 38.02
CA LEU A 16 11.53 29.08 36.69
C LEU A 16 11.07 30.53 36.55
N PRO A 17 11.74 31.48 37.23
CA PRO A 17 11.39 32.89 37.13
C PRO A 17 11.49 33.35 35.67
N GLY A 18 10.44 33.99 35.17
CA GLY A 18 10.36 34.43 33.78
C GLY A 18 9.71 33.44 32.80
N LEU A 19 9.46 32.18 33.19
CA LEU A 19 8.74 31.24 32.34
C LEU A 19 7.33 31.78 32.05
N HIS A 20 7.03 31.98 30.77
CA HIS A 20 5.74 32.49 30.37
C HIS A 20 4.68 31.39 30.43
N LEU A 21 3.75 31.55 31.36
CA LEU A 21 2.61 30.64 31.54
C LEU A 21 1.31 31.35 31.20
N GLN A 22 0.53 30.73 30.33
CA GLN A 22 -0.84 31.13 30.07
C GLN A 22 -1.80 30.08 30.61
N PHE A 23 -2.93 30.52 31.16
CA PHE A 23 -3.92 29.65 31.80
C PHE A 23 -5.23 29.63 31.03
N ASN A 24 -5.86 28.46 30.97
CA ASN A 24 -7.17 28.26 30.34
C ASN A 24 -7.20 28.76 28.87
N VAL A 25 -6.13 28.52 28.12
CA VAL A 25 -5.99 28.97 26.72
C VAL A 25 -6.93 28.15 25.83
N PRO A 26 -7.85 28.77 25.06
CA PRO A 26 -8.73 28.03 24.16
C PRO A 26 -7.93 27.31 23.06
N TRP A 27 -8.23 26.04 22.77
CA TRP A 27 -7.59 25.34 21.64
C TRP A 27 -7.78 26.06 20.30
N LYS A 28 -8.92 26.75 20.15
CA LYS A 28 -9.27 27.59 19.00
C LYS A 28 -8.29 28.72 18.70
N SER A 29 -7.58 29.24 19.71
CA SER A 29 -6.59 30.32 19.48
C SER A 29 -5.20 29.80 19.09
N VAL A 30 -4.93 28.50 19.25
CA VAL A 30 -3.58 27.93 19.06
C VAL A 30 -3.51 26.76 18.07
N THR A 31 -4.63 26.35 17.47
CA THR A 31 -4.69 25.31 16.42
C THR A 31 -5.45 25.83 15.21
N THR A 32 -5.07 25.39 14.01
CA THR A 32 -5.75 25.81 12.77
C THR A 32 -7.17 25.26 12.68
N LEU A 33 -7.37 24.02 13.14
CA LEU A 33 -8.69 23.38 13.17
C LEU A 33 -9.63 24.04 14.19
N GLY A 34 -9.08 24.43 15.34
CA GLY A 34 -9.80 25.12 16.41
C GLY A 34 -10.90 24.32 17.08
N VAL A 35 -10.62 23.04 17.31
CA VAL A 35 -11.46 22.08 18.04
C VAL A 35 -10.85 21.84 19.42
N GLY A 36 -11.70 21.60 20.42
CA GLY A 36 -11.32 21.35 21.81
C GLY A 36 -11.67 22.52 22.74
N ALA A 37 -11.72 22.22 24.04
CA ALA A 37 -12.07 23.18 25.08
C ALA A 37 -10.89 24.13 25.39
N LYS A 38 -10.27 23.99 26.57
CA LYS A 38 -9.19 24.86 27.03
C LYS A 38 -8.00 24.04 27.51
N ILE A 39 -6.81 24.51 27.15
CA ILE A 39 -5.52 24.08 27.68
C ILE A 39 -5.38 24.65 29.09
N PRO A 40 -5.23 23.81 30.14
CA PRO A 40 -5.11 24.30 31.51
C PRO A 40 -3.91 25.21 31.71
N VAL A 41 -2.74 24.79 31.22
CA VAL A 41 -1.47 25.51 31.29
C VAL A 41 -0.73 25.37 29.97
N LEU A 42 -0.44 26.50 29.33
CA LEU A 42 0.43 26.62 28.17
C LEU A 42 1.73 27.31 28.60
N ALA A 43 2.85 26.62 28.48
CA ALA A 43 4.18 27.13 28.79
C ALA A 43 4.93 27.50 27.51
N GLU A 44 5.56 28.67 27.51
CA GLU A 44 6.35 29.19 26.40
C GLU A 44 7.75 29.55 26.92
N PRO A 45 8.70 28.59 26.90
CA PRO A 45 10.05 28.86 27.35
C PRO A 45 10.76 29.85 26.44
N ASP A 46 11.60 30.69 27.03
CA ASP A 46 12.35 31.73 26.32
C ASP A 46 13.60 31.17 25.63
N ASP A 47 14.25 30.15 26.20
CA ASP A 47 15.48 29.54 25.69
C ASP A 47 15.58 28.03 26.03
N ASP A 48 16.68 27.41 25.62
CA ASP A 48 16.95 25.98 25.81
C ASP A 48 17.24 25.61 27.27
N ILE A 49 17.87 26.50 28.05
CA ILE A 49 18.12 26.31 29.48
C ILE A 49 16.78 26.21 30.23
N GLN A 50 15.91 27.20 30.06
CA GLN A 50 14.60 27.23 30.72
C GLN A 50 13.71 26.05 30.30
N LEU A 51 13.80 25.62 29.04
CA LEU A 51 13.11 24.41 28.58
C LEU A 51 13.66 23.14 29.25
N SER A 52 14.98 22.96 29.34
CA SER A 52 15.58 21.79 30.00
C SER A 52 15.14 21.68 31.45
N GLU A 53 15.16 22.79 32.19
CA GLU A 53 14.72 22.83 33.59
C GLU A 53 13.22 22.56 33.74
N LEU A 54 12.39 23.09 32.84
CA LEU A 54 10.95 22.78 32.79
C LEU A 54 10.70 21.29 32.56
N LEU A 55 11.43 20.66 31.64
CA LEU A 55 11.30 19.22 31.35
C LEU A 55 11.74 18.37 32.54
N LYS A 56 12.86 18.70 33.18
CA LYS A 56 13.33 18.04 34.41
C LYS A 56 12.28 18.15 35.52
N TYR A 57 11.72 19.34 35.74
CA TYR A 57 10.67 19.53 36.73
C TYR A 57 9.41 18.69 36.41
N CYS A 58 8.98 18.68 35.14
CA CYS A 58 7.84 17.88 34.72
C CYS A 58 8.09 16.39 34.92
N HIS A 59 9.27 15.89 34.56
CA HIS A 59 9.67 14.51 34.74
C HIS A 59 9.67 14.10 36.23
N GLN A 60 10.34 14.87 37.09
CA GLN A 60 10.43 14.62 38.53
C GLN A 60 9.06 14.57 39.22
N ASN A 61 8.09 15.34 38.70
CA ASN A 61 6.74 15.43 39.25
C ASN A 61 5.71 14.60 38.49
N ALA A 62 6.14 13.75 37.55
CA ALA A 62 5.27 12.94 36.69
C ALA A 62 4.16 13.77 35.99
N ILE A 63 4.49 14.99 35.56
CA ILE A 63 3.59 15.89 34.83
C ILE A 63 3.72 15.57 33.33
N PRO A 64 2.63 15.12 32.66
CA PRO A 64 2.67 14.87 31.23
C PRO A 64 2.96 16.16 30.45
N VAL A 65 3.73 16.04 29.37
CA VAL A 65 4.06 17.15 28.47
C VAL A 65 3.45 16.88 27.10
N PHE A 66 2.80 17.89 26.53
CA PHE A 66 2.35 17.87 25.14
C PHE A 66 2.99 19.03 24.37
N VAL A 67 3.74 18.74 23.32
CA VAL A 67 4.43 19.77 22.54
C VAL A 67 3.55 20.23 21.39
N LEU A 68 3.40 21.55 21.24
CA LEU A 68 2.60 22.17 20.21
C LEU A 68 3.44 23.15 19.37
N GLY A 69 3.41 22.98 18.05
CA GLY A 69 3.94 23.96 17.09
C GLY A 69 2.91 25.07 16.77
N GLU A 70 2.49 25.16 15.51
CA GLU A 70 1.35 26.03 15.10
C GLU A 70 -0.01 25.34 15.24
N GLY A 71 -0.03 24.07 15.65
CA GLY A 71 -1.27 23.30 15.77
C GLY A 71 -1.98 23.04 14.44
N SER A 72 -1.22 22.95 13.35
CA SER A 72 -1.74 22.69 12.00
C SER A 72 -2.11 21.23 11.73
N ASN A 73 -1.67 20.30 12.58
CA ASN A 73 -1.93 18.86 12.49
C ASN A 73 -2.47 18.28 13.82
N VAL A 74 -3.20 19.10 14.59
CA VAL A 74 -3.64 18.75 15.95
C VAL A 74 -5.15 18.97 16.11
N ILE A 75 -5.82 17.95 16.67
CA ILE A 75 -7.18 18.03 17.20
C ILE A 75 -7.08 18.24 18.71
N GLY A 76 -7.59 19.38 19.19
CA GLY A 76 -7.60 19.70 20.62
C GLY A 76 -8.58 18.83 21.41
N SER A 77 -8.39 18.80 22.73
CA SER A 77 -9.17 17.96 23.64
C SER A 77 -10.38 18.70 24.20
N ASP A 78 -11.55 18.06 24.22
CA ASP A 78 -12.74 18.56 24.94
C ASP A 78 -12.59 18.38 26.45
N ARG A 79 -11.80 17.38 26.85
CA ARG A 79 -11.49 17.09 28.25
C ARG A 79 -10.29 17.92 28.72
N PRO A 80 -10.24 18.34 29.99
CA PRO A 80 -9.05 18.97 30.55
C PRO A 80 -7.82 18.06 30.41
N MET A 81 -6.74 18.57 29.84
CA MET A 81 -5.48 17.82 29.76
C MET A 81 -4.89 17.61 31.16
N PRO A 82 -4.33 16.43 31.46
CA PRO A 82 -3.73 16.16 32.77
C PRO A 82 -2.40 16.87 33.01
N GLY A 83 -1.73 17.33 31.93
CA GLY A 83 -0.40 17.91 31.95
C GLY A 83 -0.33 19.35 31.45
N ILE A 84 0.86 19.75 31.00
CA ILE A 84 1.12 21.06 30.41
C ILE A 84 1.31 20.95 28.88
N VAL A 85 0.96 22.02 28.18
CA VAL A 85 1.34 22.18 26.76
C VAL A 85 2.58 23.06 26.69
N ILE A 86 3.58 22.65 25.93
CA ILE A 86 4.80 23.45 25.68
C ILE A 86 4.76 23.94 24.24
N ARG A 87 5.03 25.24 24.03
CA ARG A 87 5.16 25.84 22.71
C ARG A 87 6.46 26.62 22.58
N LEU A 88 7.28 26.25 21.60
CA LEU A 88 8.56 26.90 21.31
C LEU A 88 8.32 28.13 20.42
N SER A 89 7.69 29.17 20.96
CA SER A 89 7.22 30.34 20.20
C SER A 89 8.11 31.59 20.34
N LYS A 90 9.15 31.55 21.18
CA LYS A 90 9.90 32.73 21.61
C LYS A 90 11.39 32.67 21.26
N ASN A 91 12.02 33.86 21.27
CA ASN A 91 13.45 34.14 21.13
C ASN A 91 14.21 33.14 20.25
N ASP A 92 15.07 32.31 20.85
CA ASP A 92 16.02 31.43 20.17
C ASP A 92 15.33 30.41 19.28
N PHE A 93 14.14 29.94 19.68
CA PHE A 93 13.34 29.00 18.89
C PHE A 93 12.75 29.61 17.62
N LYS A 94 12.77 30.95 17.48
CA LYS A 94 12.28 31.68 16.30
C LYS A 94 13.39 32.26 15.42
N ARG A 95 14.66 32.00 15.74
CA ARG A 95 15.80 32.53 14.98
C ARG A 95 16.11 31.71 13.73
N ILE A 96 16.58 32.41 12.70
CA ILE A 96 17.17 31.84 11.49
C ILE A 96 18.56 32.45 11.35
N LYS A 97 19.58 31.60 11.15
CA LYS A 97 20.95 32.02 10.87
C LYS A 97 21.42 31.34 9.59
N ILE A 98 21.96 32.13 8.67
CA ILE A 98 22.47 31.63 7.38
C ILE A 98 23.99 31.72 7.39
N SER A 99 24.66 30.65 6.97
CA SER A 99 26.09 30.59 6.72
C SER A 99 26.34 29.79 5.45
N HIS A 100 26.75 30.47 4.37
CA HIS A 100 26.89 29.87 3.04
C HIS A 100 25.61 29.16 2.57
N VAL A 101 25.64 27.82 2.44
CA VAL A 101 24.52 26.97 2.03
C VAL A 101 23.80 26.32 3.21
N HIS A 102 24.30 26.55 4.43
CA HIS A 102 23.78 26.01 5.67
C HIS A 102 22.92 27.03 6.39
N VAL A 103 21.76 26.59 6.86
CA VAL A 103 20.79 27.43 7.55
C VAL A 103 20.40 26.75 8.85
N THR A 104 20.70 27.40 9.97
CA THR A 104 20.21 27.00 11.29
C THR A 104 18.87 27.67 11.53
N ALA A 105 17.82 26.87 11.75
CA ALA A 105 16.48 27.34 12.02
C ALA A 105 15.96 26.78 13.34
N GLY A 106 15.49 27.66 14.22
CA GLY A 106 14.81 27.25 15.44
C GLY A 106 13.49 26.52 15.15
N ALA A 107 13.12 25.59 16.02
CA ALA A 107 11.96 24.72 15.85
C ALA A 107 10.62 25.45 15.83
N GLY A 108 10.57 26.68 16.35
CA GLY A 108 9.42 27.57 16.32
C GLY A 108 9.25 28.34 15.02
N VAL A 109 10.28 28.44 14.17
CA VAL A 109 10.21 29.14 12.88
C VAL A 109 9.13 28.49 12.01
N SER A 110 8.21 29.27 11.43
CA SER A 110 7.24 28.75 10.46
C SER A 110 7.97 28.30 9.19
N LEU A 111 7.54 27.21 8.54
CA LEU A 111 8.16 26.77 7.28
C LEU A 111 8.17 27.86 6.22
N TYR A 112 7.06 28.59 6.06
CA TYR A 112 6.99 29.70 5.12
C TYR A 112 8.13 30.71 5.31
N ASN A 113 8.34 31.18 6.55
CA ASN A 113 9.42 32.12 6.85
C ASN A 113 10.81 31.53 6.60
N LEU A 114 11.05 30.26 6.97
CA LEU A 114 12.33 29.60 6.65
C LEU A 114 12.61 29.63 5.14
N ILE A 115 11.66 29.14 4.34
CA ILE A 115 11.85 29.02 2.89
C ILE A 115 11.94 30.40 2.23
N LYS A 116 11.13 31.37 2.67
CA LYS A 116 11.18 32.75 2.19
C LYS A 116 12.54 33.40 2.47
N THR A 117 13.05 33.27 3.70
CA THR A 117 14.34 33.84 4.09
C THR A 117 15.50 33.17 3.34
N CYS A 118 15.45 31.85 3.12
CA CYS A 118 16.40 31.16 2.23
C CYS A 118 16.36 31.73 0.81
N ALA A 119 15.17 31.87 0.22
CA ALA A 119 15.01 32.41 -1.13
C ALA A 119 15.56 33.85 -1.26
N GLU A 120 15.32 34.70 -0.26
CA GLU A 120 15.89 36.06 -0.20
C GLU A 120 17.41 36.08 -0.14
N ALA A 121 18.02 35.07 0.50
CA ALA A 121 19.46 34.90 0.58
C ALA A 121 20.09 34.18 -0.63
N GLY A 122 19.32 33.87 -1.68
CA GLY A 122 19.82 33.15 -2.85
C GLY A 122 20.00 31.65 -2.62
N LEU A 123 19.19 31.07 -1.73
CA LEU A 123 19.12 29.64 -1.45
C LEU A 123 17.77 29.08 -1.91
N GLY A 124 17.78 27.92 -2.55
CA GLY A 124 16.61 27.32 -3.21
C GLY A 124 16.47 25.82 -3.01
N GLY A 125 15.60 25.20 -3.82
CA GLY A 125 15.38 23.75 -3.82
C GLY A 125 14.25 23.27 -2.90
N ALA A 126 13.70 24.17 -2.07
CA ALA A 126 12.70 23.82 -1.06
C ALA A 126 11.39 24.61 -1.15
N ALA A 127 11.15 25.33 -2.25
CA ALA A 127 9.93 26.10 -2.48
C ALA A 127 8.61 25.34 -2.21
N PRO A 128 8.46 24.04 -2.56
CA PRO A 128 7.23 23.29 -2.26
C PRO A 128 6.87 23.21 -0.77
N LEU A 129 7.84 23.36 0.14
CA LEU A 129 7.61 23.31 1.58
C LEU A 129 6.99 24.60 2.13
N ALA A 130 7.14 25.73 1.42
CA ALA A 130 6.66 27.04 1.86
C ALA A 130 5.14 27.11 2.08
N GLY A 131 4.39 26.24 1.38
CA GLY A 131 2.94 26.17 1.48
C GLY A 131 2.40 25.25 2.57
N ILE A 132 3.27 24.55 3.32
CA ILE A 132 2.86 23.67 4.41
C ILE A 132 2.70 24.52 5.68
N PRO A 133 1.50 24.56 6.29
CA PRO A 133 1.30 25.27 7.56
C PRO A 133 1.99 24.49 8.69
N GLY A 134 2.75 25.18 9.54
CA GLY A 134 3.49 24.55 10.63
C GLY A 134 4.89 25.14 10.86
N THR A 135 5.48 24.76 11.99
CA THR A 135 6.85 25.14 12.34
C THR A 135 7.87 24.12 11.83
N VAL A 136 9.15 24.50 11.80
CA VAL A 136 10.29 23.62 11.50
C VAL A 136 10.25 22.38 12.39
N GLY A 137 10.08 22.53 13.71
CA GLY A 137 10.07 21.39 14.64
C GLY A 137 8.95 20.39 14.36
N GLY A 138 7.72 20.88 14.16
CA GLY A 138 6.60 20.03 13.78
C GLY A 138 6.79 19.37 12.41
N SER A 139 7.40 20.09 11.48
CA SER A 139 7.62 19.61 10.10
C SER A 139 8.71 18.55 10.02
N VAL A 140 9.80 18.71 10.77
CA VAL A 140 10.84 17.69 10.92
C VAL A 140 10.23 16.43 11.54
N ARG A 141 9.50 16.56 12.66
CA ARG A 141 8.83 15.42 13.32
C ARG A 141 7.95 14.62 12.38
N MET A 142 7.21 15.31 11.51
CA MET A 142 6.28 14.70 10.55
C MET A 142 6.92 14.36 9.20
N ASN A 143 8.23 14.54 9.01
CA ASN A 143 8.90 14.54 7.70
C ASN A 143 8.02 15.22 6.63
N ALA A 144 7.59 16.46 6.91
CA ALA A 144 6.64 17.17 6.08
C ALA A 144 7.19 17.33 4.67
N GLY A 145 6.33 17.16 3.68
CA GLY A 145 6.75 17.17 2.28
C GLY A 145 5.61 17.46 1.31
N SER A 146 5.97 18.04 0.19
CA SER A 146 5.09 18.45 -0.91
C SER A 146 5.85 18.29 -2.22
N ARG A 147 5.19 17.73 -3.25
CA ARG A 147 5.67 17.67 -4.65
C ARG A 147 7.14 17.22 -4.79
N GLY A 148 7.48 16.09 -4.15
CA GLY A 148 8.81 15.47 -4.24
C GLY A 148 9.87 16.05 -3.30
N VAL A 149 9.57 17.13 -2.57
CA VAL A 149 10.47 17.70 -1.57
C VAL A 149 9.96 17.38 -0.16
N CYS A 150 10.86 16.98 0.74
CA CYS A 150 10.55 16.73 2.14
C CYS A 150 11.62 17.31 3.07
N MET A 151 11.28 17.48 4.36
CA MET A 151 12.22 17.96 5.38
C MET A 151 13.47 17.09 5.48
N GLY A 152 13.32 15.76 5.41
CA GLY A 152 14.45 14.84 5.46
C GLY A 152 15.47 15.01 4.34
N GLY A 153 15.06 15.58 3.20
CA GLY A 153 15.96 15.88 2.09
C GLY A 153 16.85 17.11 2.29
N ILE A 154 16.55 17.97 3.27
CA ILE A 154 17.31 19.19 3.54
C ILE A 154 17.96 19.22 4.93
N VAL A 155 17.51 18.40 5.88
CA VAL A 155 18.05 18.36 7.25
C VAL A 155 19.40 17.64 7.27
N GLU A 156 20.44 18.31 7.76
CA GLU A 156 21.76 17.71 8.00
C GLU A 156 21.97 17.35 9.47
N GLU A 157 21.56 18.22 10.40
CA GLU A 157 21.70 17.99 11.84
C GLU A 157 20.49 18.52 12.60
N LEU A 158 20.19 17.88 13.73
CA LEU A 158 19.15 18.27 14.67
C LEU A 158 19.71 18.31 16.08
N CYS A 159 19.18 19.23 16.88
CA CYS A 159 19.34 19.21 18.33
C CYS A 159 17.98 19.22 19.03
N GLY A 160 17.95 18.60 20.19
CA GLY A 160 16.73 18.31 20.94
C GLY A 160 16.97 18.19 22.45
N PHE A 161 15.87 18.05 23.18
CA PHE A 161 15.85 17.46 24.52
C PHE A 161 14.93 16.25 24.54
N ASP A 162 15.30 15.20 25.28
CA ASP A 162 14.33 14.18 25.68
C ASP A 162 13.35 14.75 26.74
N TYR A 163 12.32 13.99 27.10
CA TYR A 163 11.36 14.41 28.15
C TYR A 163 11.94 14.43 29.57
N MET A 164 13.16 13.94 29.77
CA MET A 164 13.91 14.07 31.02
C MET A 164 14.73 15.37 31.06
N GLY A 165 14.78 16.12 29.96
CA GLY A 165 15.57 17.35 29.81
C GLY A 165 17.04 17.10 29.48
N ASN A 166 17.41 15.89 29.03
CA ASN A 166 18.77 15.58 28.58
C ASN A 166 18.94 15.95 27.11
N HIS A 167 20.12 16.47 26.76
CA HIS A 167 20.42 16.82 25.38
C HIS A 167 20.34 15.62 24.45
N TRP A 168 19.71 15.83 23.30
CA TRP A 168 19.68 14.91 22.20
C TRP A 168 20.24 15.57 20.94
N LYS A 169 20.96 14.80 20.12
CA LYS A 169 21.44 15.21 18.81
C LYS A 169 21.16 14.11 17.80
N GLY A 170 20.86 14.49 16.57
CA GLY A 170 20.65 13.55 15.48
C GLY A 170 21.28 14.07 14.19
N SER A 171 22.00 13.20 13.50
CA SER A 171 22.45 13.43 12.13
C SER A 171 21.32 13.08 11.17
N GLY A 172 21.07 13.93 10.18
CA GLY A 172 20.09 13.68 9.13
C GLY A 172 20.39 12.41 8.33
N LYS A 173 21.65 11.97 8.28
CA LYS A 173 22.06 10.72 7.61
C LYS A 173 21.71 9.47 8.40
N ASP A 174 21.64 9.58 9.73
CA ASP A 174 21.36 8.46 10.63
C ASP A 174 19.86 8.33 10.94
N ILE A 175 19.10 9.38 10.67
CA ILE A 175 17.65 9.38 10.77
C ILE A 175 17.06 8.68 9.54
N LYS A 176 16.20 7.68 9.78
CA LYS A 176 15.36 7.10 8.73
C LYS A 176 14.20 8.04 8.45
N TRP A 177 14.12 8.50 7.21
CA TRP A 177 13.09 9.41 6.72
C TRP A 177 12.10 8.65 5.85
N ASP A 178 10.95 8.31 6.42
CA ASP A 178 9.88 7.61 5.72
C ASP A 178 8.73 8.58 5.39
N TYR A 179 7.77 8.13 4.56
CA TYR A 179 6.59 8.93 4.26
C TYR A 179 5.82 9.27 5.55
N ARG A 180 5.82 10.57 5.90
CA ARG A 180 5.18 11.12 7.11
C ARG A 180 5.67 10.51 8.43
N ARG A 181 6.89 9.95 8.45
CA ARG A 181 7.49 9.30 9.62
C ARG A 181 8.98 9.57 9.71
N THR A 182 9.52 9.53 10.93
CA THR A 182 10.95 9.64 11.21
C THR A 182 11.35 8.62 12.27
N SER A 183 12.61 8.22 12.32
CA SER A 183 13.17 7.42 13.42
C SER A 183 13.59 8.26 14.63
N ILE A 184 13.24 9.55 14.68
CA ILE A 184 13.53 10.41 15.84
C ILE A 184 12.70 9.88 17.01
N PRO A 185 13.28 9.65 18.21
CA PRO A 185 12.53 9.15 19.37
C PRO A 185 11.29 10.01 19.69
N GLU A 186 10.18 9.38 20.08
CA GLU A 186 8.90 10.06 20.32
C GLU A 186 8.95 11.02 21.52
N ASP A 187 9.82 10.74 22.49
CA ASP A 187 10.09 11.53 23.69
C ASP A 187 11.10 12.66 23.44
N VAL A 188 11.51 12.92 22.20
CA VAL A 188 12.41 14.03 21.86
C VAL A 188 11.64 15.26 21.38
N ILE A 189 11.97 16.42 21.94
CA ILE A 189 11.55 17.75 21.48
C ILE A 189 12.66 18.34 20.63
N ILE A 190 12.37 18.62 19.36
CA ILE A 190 13.31 19.28 18.45
C ILE A 190 13.39 20.77 18.80
N LEU A 191 14.60 21.30 18.95
CA LEU A 191 14.85 22.71 19.29
C LEU A 191 15.29 23.53 18.09
N ALA A 192 16.12 22.95 17.23
CA ALA A 192 16.58 23.57 16.00
C ALA A 192 17.00 22.50 14.99
N ALA A 193 17.05 22.89 13.72
CA ALA A 193 17.57 22.10 12.62
C ALA A 193 18.64 22.90 11.88
N ILE A 194 19.73 22.23 11.50
CA ILE A 194 20.66 22.71 10.48
C ILE A 194 20.23 22.07 9.17
N CYS A 195 19.87 22.90 8.21
CA CYS A 195 19.44 22.49 6.89
C CYS A 195 20.43 22.96 5.83
N LYS A 196 20.63 22.16 4.79
CA LYS A 196 21.41 22.51 3.61
C LYS A 196 20.49 22.80 2.43
N PHE A 197 20.80 23.87 1.71
CA PHE A 197 20.06 24.32 0.53
C PHE A 197 20.99 24.50 -0.66
N ASP A 198 20.43 24.48 -1.86
CA ASP A 198 21.17 24.76 -3.09
C ASP A 198 21.27 26.27 -3.34
N LYS A 199 22.34 26.72 -4.00
CA LYS A 199 22.40 28.10 -4.49
C LYS A 199 21.38 28.29 -5.61
N SER A 200 20.65 29.40 -5.56
CA SER A 200 19.65 29.75 -6.57
C SER A 200 19.51 31.26 -6.72
N GLN A 201 18.84 31.70 -7.78
CA GLN A 201 18.52 33.12 -7.95
C GLN A 201 17.30 33.50 -7.10
N PRO A 202 17.37 34.57 -6.28
CA PRO A 202 16.26 34.96 -5.41
C PRO A 202 14.92 35.17 -6.13
N ALA A 203 14.95 35.75 -7.34
CA ALA A 203 13.75 36.00 -8.14
C ALA A 203 13.04 34.70 -8.53
N VAL A 204 13.81 33.70 -8.96
CA VAL A 204 13.31 32.38 -9.38
C VAL A 204 12.68 31.64 -8.21
N GLU A 205 13.33 31.60 -7.05
CA GLU A 205 12.77 30.91 -5.88
C GLU A 205 11.52 31.62 -5.33
N LYS A 206 11.50 32.95 -5.32
CA LYS A 206 10.29 33.72 -4.94
C LYS A 206 9.11 33.42 -5.86
N GLU A 207 9.35 33.25 -7.16
CA GLU A 207 8.32 32.85 -8.10
C GLU A 207 7.81 31.43 -7.84
N LYS A 208 8.72 30.46 -7.62
CA LYS A 208 8.33 29.09 -7.25
C LYS A 208 7.48 29.05 -5.97
N ILE A 209 7.84 29.83 -4.94
CA ILE A 209 7.06 29.96 -3.71
C ILE A 209 5.66 30.53 -4.01
N ARG A 210 5.57 31.59 -4.83
CA ARG A 210 4.28 32.17 -5.23
C ARG A 210 3.39 31.15 -5.93
N ASN A 211 3.96 30.40 -6.87
CA ASN A 211 3.25 29.37 -7.62
C ASN A 211 2.76 28.23 -6.71
N GLU A 212 3.57 27.81 -5.72
CA GLU A 212 3.15 26.82 -4.72
C GLU A 212 1.98 27.32 -3.86
N LEU A 213 2.04 28.56 -3.38
CA LEU A 213 0.98 29.15 -2.57
C LEU A 213 -0.32 29.32 -3.37
N GLN A 214 -0.23 29.72 -4.63
CA GLN A 214 -1.37 29.85 -5.52
C GLN A 214 -2.01 28.47 -5.76
N TRP A 215 -1.22 27.47 -6.16
CA TRP A 215 -1.70 26.11 -6.37
C TRP A 215 -2.42 25.54 -5.14
N ARG A 216 -1.90 25.78 -3.93
CA ARG A 216 -2.55 25.32 -2.69
C ARG A 216 -3.87 26.02 -2.40
N ARG A 217 -3.96 27.33 -2.65
CA ARG A 217 -5.22 28.08 -2.52
C ARG A 217 -6.28 27.53 -3.47
N ASP A 218 -5.86 27.19 -4.68
CA ASP A 218 -6.75 26.64 -5.71
C ASP A 218 -7.13 25.19 -5.44
N SER A 219 -6.25 24.39 -4.84
CA SER A 219 -6.46 22.95 -4.59
C SER A 219 -7.15 22.63 -3.26
N TYR A 220 -6.93 23.44 -2.21
CA TYR A 220 -7.43 23.13 -0.87
C TYR A 220 -8.68 23.92 -0.49
N PRO A 221 -9.54 23.36 0.38
CA PRO A 221 -10.72 24.04 0.88
C PRO A 221 -10.37 25.24 1.76
N SER A 222 -11.26 26.22 1.75
CA SER A 222 -11.28 27.30 2.73
C SER A 222 -11.87 26.81 4.06
N GLY A 223 -11.68 27.59 5.12
CA GLY A 223 -12.17 27.27 6.47
C GLY A 223 -11.11 26.63 7.37
N ARG A 224 -11.54 26.23 8.56
CA ARG A 224 -10.65 25.69 9.60
C ARG A 224 -10.45 24.19 9.41
N SER A 225 -9.21 23.76 9.23
CA SER A 225 -8.83 22.35 9.06
C SER A 225 -7.50 22.04 9.76
N ALA A 226 -7.19 20.77 9.95
CA ALA A 226 -5.88 20.27 10.39
C ALA A 226 -5.03 19.71 9.23
N GLY A 227 -5.29 20.17 7.99
CA GLY A 227 -4.72 19.55 6.79
C GLY A 227 -5.36 18.21 6.45
N CYS A 228 -4.59 17.36 5.77
CA CYS A 228 -4.98 15.99 5.44
C CYS A 228 -5.13 15.16 6.72
N VAL A 229 -6.29 14.51 6.87
CA VAL A 229 -6.64 13.78 8.11
C VAL A 229 -6.09 12.35 8.11
N PHE A 230 -5.99 11.74 6.93
CA PHE A 230 -5.52 10.37 6.76
C PHE A 230 -4.26 10.30 5.90
N ARG A 231 -3.41 9.32 6.21
CA ARG A 231 -2.22 9.01 5.43
C ARG A 231 -2.62 8.30 4.13
N ASN A 232 -1.88 8.58 3.07
CA ASN A 232 -1.97 7.78 1.86
C ASN A 232 -1.42 6.37 2.12
N PRO A 233 -2.11 5.29 1.69
CA PRO A 233 -1.58 3.93 1.72
C PRO A 233 -0.21 3.79 1.04
N VAL A 234 -0.08 4.39 -0.15
CA VAL A 234 1.16 4.50 -0.94
C VAL A 234 1.15 5.82 -1.71
N SER A 235 2.29 6.25 -2.28
CA SER A 235 2.43 7.54 -2.98
C SER A 235 1.42 7.77 -4.10
N GLU A 236 1.13 6.72 -4.86
CA GLU A 236 0.29 6.69 -6.04
C GLU A 236 -1.21 6.52 -5.72
N LEU A 237 -1.53 6.13 -4.49
CA LEU A 237 -2.90 5.92 -4.02
C LEU A 237 -3.24 6.90 -2.90
N SER A 238 -3.87 8.02 -3.24
CA SER A 238 -4.23 9.03 -2.25
C SER A 238 -5.44 8.62 -1.40
N ALA A 239 -5.39 8.91 -0.10
CA ALA A 239 -6.53 8.74 0.79
C ALA A 239 -7.70 9.64 0.37
N GLY A 240 -7.42 10.83 -0.17
CA GLY A 240 -8.46 11.71 -0.72
C GLY A 240 -9.25 11.06 -1.85
N LYS A 241 -8.58 10.40 -2.80
CA LYS A 241 -9.24 9.65 -3.88
C LYS A 241 -10.08 8.50 -3.34
N LEU A 242 -9.55 7.74 -2.38
CA LEU A 242 -10.27 6.63 -1.74
C LEU A 242 -11.55 7.10 -1.06
N ILE A 243 -11.48 8.21 -0.30
CA ILE A 243 -12.65 8.78 0.38
C ILE A 243 -13.68 9.27 -0.65
N ASP A 244 -13.24 9.95 -1.70
CA ASP A 244 -14.13 10.49 -2.75
C ASP A 244 -14.87 9.37 -3.50
N LEU A 245 -14.14 8.37 -4.01
CA LEU A 245 -14.72 7.21 -4.72
C LEU A 245 -15.61 6.35 -3.83
N SER A 246 -15.44 6.41 -2.51
CA SER A 246 -16.29 5.71 -1.53
C SER A 246 -17.51 6.55 -1.11
N GLY A 247 -17.77 7.69 -1.75
CA GLY A 247 -18.90 8.57 -1.43
C GLY A 247 -18.72 9.34 -0.11
N GLY A 248 -17.49 9.54 0.34
CA GLY A 248 -17.18 10.12 1.64
C GLY A 248 -17.26 11.66 1.71
N LYS A 249 -17.31 12.36 0.57
CA LYS A 249 -17.48 13.82 0.53
C LYS A 249 -18.81 14.22 1.19
N ASN A 250 -18.82 15.37 1.86
CA ASN A 250 -19.97 15.91 2.57
C ASN A 250 -20.50 15.07 3.75
N LEU A 251 -19.88 13.92 4.07
CA LEU A 251 -20.15 13.24 5.34
C LEU A 251 -19.92 14.21 6.50
N SER A 252 -20.79 14.14 7.50
CA SER A 252 -20.73 15.05 8.64
C SER A 252 -21.02 14.37 9.97
N SER A 253 -20.56 15.02 11.04
CA SER A 253 -20.93 14.75 12.42
C SER A 253 -20.91 16.08 13.16
N GLY A 254 -22.07 16.53 13.66
CA GLY A 254 -22.20 17.90 14.16
C GLY A 254 -21.76 18.93 13.11
N ASP A 255 -20.94 19.90 13.53
CA ASP A 255 -20.39 20.95 12.65
C ASP A 255 -19.12 20.49 11.89
N ALA A 256 -18.64 19.25 12.10
CA ALA A 256 -17.51 18.68 11.38
C ALA A 256 -17.99 18.08 10.05
N VAL A 257 -17.32 18.39 8.94
CA VAL A 257 -17.71 17.92 7.60
C VAL A 257 -16.50 17.54 6.75
N VAL A 258 -16.64 16.50 5.93
CA VAL A 258 -15.66 16.19 4.87
C VAL A 258 -15.83 17.19 3.74
N SER A 259 -14.74 17.86 3.35
CA SER A 259 -14.77 18.84 2.27
C SER A 259 -15.18 18.20 0.94
N ASP A 260 -16.08 18.89 0.24
CA ASP A 260 -16.47 18.65 -1.16
C ASP A 260 -15.33 18.91 -2.15
N LYS A 261 -14.47 19.89 -1.87
CA LYS A 261 -13.31 20.25 -2.69
C LYS A 261 -12.17 19.24 -2.57
N HIS A 262 -11.85 18.81 -1.35
CA HIS A 262 -10.78 17.81 -1.13
C HIS A 262 -11.16 16.84 -0.01
N ALA A 263 -11.50 15.60 -0.37
CA ALA A 263 -12.11 14.64 0.55
C ALA A 263 -11.25 14.21 1.76
N ASN A 264 -9.92 14.39 1.71
CA ASN A 264 -9.05 14.15 2.87
C ASN A 264 -8.99 15.32 3.88
N PHE A 265 -9.72 16.42 3.65
CA PHE A 265 -9.82 17.55 4.58
C PHE A 265 -11.16 17.49 5.31
N LEU A 266 -11.10 17.41 6.65
CA LEU A 266 -12.26 17.62 7.49
C LEU A 266 -12.27 19.06 7.99
N ILE A 267 -13.37 19.76 7.73
CA ILE A 267 -13.57 21.17 8.01
C ILE A 267 -14.42 21.33 9.26
N ASN A 268 -13.99 22.22 10.15
CA ASN A 268 -14.78 22.68 11.28
C ASN A 268 -15.61 23.92 10.86
N ARG A 269 -16.93 23.79 10.81
CA ARG A 269 -17.85 24.89 10.46
C ARG A 269 -18.10 25.88 11.59
N GLY A 270 -17.64 25.61 12.82
CA GLY A 270 -17.56 26.64 13.86
C GLY A 270 -17.67 26.14 15.30
N ARG A 271 -18.47 25.11 15.56
CA ARG A 271 -18.75 24.60 16.92
C ARG A 271 -18.45 23.10 17.09
N SER A 272 -17.61 22.52 16.23
CA SER A 272 -17.27 21.11 16.34
C SER A 272 -16.55 20.80 17.65
N ALA A 273 -16.99 19.73 18.29
CA ALA A 273 -16.34 19.09 19.42
C ALA A 273 -15.23 18.13 18.94
N GLU A 274 -14.33 17.72 19.84
CA GLU A 274 -13.39 16.62 19.59
C GLU A 274 -14.14 15.34 19.18
N LYS A 275 -15.26 15.05 19.86
CA LYS A 275 -16.11 13.90 19.56
C LYS A 275 -16.64 13.90 18.13
N ASP A 276 -17.03 15.06 17.60
CA ASP A 276 -17.55 15.19 16.24
C ASP A 276 -16.51 14.74 15.21
N PHE A 277 -15.25 15.10 15.42
CA PHE A 277 -14.14 14.68 14.56
C PHE A 277 -13.85 13.19 14.68
N ILE A 278 -13.89 12.62 15.89
CA ILE A 278 -13.72 11.17 16.08
C ILE A 278 -14.82 10.41 15.33
N ASP A 279 -16.08 10.78 15.55
CA ASP A 279 -17.23 10.14 14.91
C ASP A 279 -17.15 10.26 13.38
N LEU A 280 -16.81 11.44 12.86
CA LEU A 280 -16.66 11.65 11.43
C LEU A 280 -15.51 10.84 10.84
N MET A 281 -14.36 10.80 11.52
CA MET A 281 -13.23 9.99 11.08
C MET A 281 -13.56 8.49 11.07
N LEU A 282 -14.32 7.99 12.05
CA LEU A 282 -14.81 6.61 12.05
C LEU A 282 -15.76 6.35 10.87
N LYS A 283 -16.71 7.24 10.59
CA LYS A 283 -17.60 7.13 9.43
C LYS A 283 -16.81 7.06 8.13
N VAL A 284 -15.83 7.96 7.94
CA VAL A 284 -14.97 7.98 6.74
C VAL A 284 -14.19 6.68 6.60
N ARG A 285 -13.57 6.20 7.68
CA ARG A 285 -12.82 4.94 7.63
C ARG A 285 -13.72 3.74 7.32
N SER A 286 -14.96 3.72 7.82
CA SER A 286 -15.93 2.66 7.52
C SER A 286 -16.27 2.65 6.03
N VAL A 287 -16.71 3.78 5.47
CA VAL A 287 -17.11 3.80 4.05
C VAL A 287 -15.96 3.43 3.11
N VAL A 288 -14.73 3.82 3.44
CA VAL A 288 -13.55 3.44 2.65
C VAL A 288 -13.26 1.95 2.77
N ALA A 289 -13.26 1.39 3.98
CA ALA A 289 -13.04 -0.04 4.18
C ALA A 289 -14.13 -0.89 3.51
N ASP A 290 -15.39 -0.50 3.67
CA ASP A 290 -16.56 -1.19 3.12
C ASP A 290 -16.60 -1.13 1.59
N SER A 291 -16.15 -0.04 0.97
CA SER A 291 -16.10 0.11 -0.48
C SER A 291 -14.88 -0.57 -1.09
N THR A 292 -13.69 -0.33 -0.53
CA THR A 292 -12.41 -0.65 -1.20
C THR A 292 -11.67 -1.83 -0.59
N GLY A 293 -11.98 -2.20 0.66
CA GLY A 293 -11.17 -3.15 1.43
C GLY A 293 -9.88 -2.54 1.98
N ILE A 294 -9.69 -1.22 1.91
CA ILE A 294 -8.50 -0.53 2.44
C ILE A 294 -8.83 0.15 3.77
N TYR A 295 -7.96 -0.04 4.76
CA TYR A 295 -8.09 0.48 6.12
C TYR A 295 -7.16 1.69 6.32
N ILE A 296 -7.60 2.87 5.87
CA ILE A 296 -6.81 4.10 5.98
C ILE A 296 -6.49 4.47 7.43
N SER A 297 -5.28 4.96 7.66
CA SER A 297 -4.74 5.32 8.98
C SER A 297 -4.75 6.84 9.21
N PRO A 298 -5.08 7.31 10.43
CA PRO A 298 -4.97 8.74 10.77
C PRO A 298 -3.55 9.31 10.62
N GLU A 299 -3.45 10.55 10.15
CA GLU A 299 -2.23 11.38 10.13
C GLU A 299 -2.26 12.46 11.24
N VAL A 300 -3.45 12.97 11.55
CA VAL A 300 -3.67 14.00 12.59
C VAL A 300 -3.41 13.47 13.99
N ARG A 301 -2.86 14.32 14.85
CA ARG A 301 -2.60 14.00 16.26
C ARG A 301 -3.72 14.51 17.15
N PHE A 302 -4.12 13.72 18.12
CA PHE A 302 -5.04 14.15 19.18
C PHE A 302 -4.25 14.63 20.39
N ALA A 303 -4.68 15.74 20.98
CA ALA A 303 -4.16 16.17 22.27
C ALA A 303 -4.60 15.22 23.40
N ASN A 304 -5.76 14.58 23.27
CA ASN A 304 -6.24 13.55 24.16
C ASN A 304 -5.77 12.16 23.67
N PRO A 305 -4.94 11.44 24.43
CA PRO A 305 -4.45 10.12 24.02
C PRO A 305 -5.56 9.07 23.95
N GLU A 306 -6.65 9.22 24.69
CA GLU A 306 -7.78 8.29 24.66
C GLU A 306 -8.55 8.37 23.32
N SER A 307 -8.58 9.54 22.70
CA SER A 307 -9.22 9.75 21.39
C SER A 307 -8.50 8.99 20.27
N SER A 308 -7.16 8.97 20.31
CA SER A 308 -6.37 8.14 19.40
C SER A 308 -6.65 6.65 19.59
N LYS A 309 -6.75 6.19 20.85
CA LYS A 309 -7.08 4.79 21.14
C LYS A 309 -8.47 4.42 20.64
N LEU A 310 -9.48 5.28 20.86
CA LEU A 310 -10.84 5.08 20.39
C LEU A 310 -10.91 4.93 18.87
N LEU A 311 -10.16 5.75 18.12
CA LEU A 311 -10.06 5.60 16.67
C LEU A 311 -9.42 4.27 16.28
N SER A 312 -8.31 3.90 16.92
CA SER A 312 -7.62 2.63 16.65
C SER A 312 -8.49 1.41 16.95
N SER A 313 -9.30 1.45 18.02
CA SER A 313 -10.20 0.35 18.40
C SER A 313 -11.52 0.32 17.64
N GLY A 314 -12.00 1.48 17.15
CA GLY A 314 -13.32 1.60 16.52
C GLY A 314 -13.42 0.88 15.17
N ILE A 315 -12.32 0.80 14.43
CA ILE A 315 -12.20 -0.05 13.23
C ILE A 315 -10.86 -0.76 13.29
N LYS A 316 -10.91 -2.02 13.74
CA LYS A 316 -9.75 -2.89 13.82
C LYS A 316 -9.48 -3.50 12.44
N PRO A 317 -8.26 -3.34 11.89
CA PRO A 317 -7.91 -4.00 10.65
C PRO A 317 -7.96 -5.53 10.79
N PRO A 318 -8.45 -6.26 9.77
CA PRO A 318 -8.44 -7.72 9.75
C PRO A 318 -7.02 -8.28 9.80
N ARG A 319 -6.87 -9.42 10.44
CA ARG A 319 -5.61 -10.19 10.45
C ARG A 319 -5.58 -11.15 9.27
N ILE A 320 -4.54 -11.09 8.45
CA ILE A 320 -4.31 -11.96 7.30
C ILE A 320 -3.11 -12.86 7.58
N ALA A 321 -3.32 -14.17 7.47
CA ALA A 321 -2.23 -15.15 7.42
C ALA A 321 -1.80 -15.33 5.96
N LEU A 322 -0.63 -14.78 5.61
CA LEU A 322 -0.09 -14.88 4.25
C LEU A 322 0.79 -16.13 4.13
N LEU A 323 0.45 -17.03 3.22
CA LEU A 323 1.23 -18.25 2.99
C LEU A 323 2.23 -18.01 1.86
N LYS A 324 3.48 -18.37 2.09
CA LYS A 324 4.56 -18.34 1.10
C LYS A 324 5.49 -19.54 1.29
N GLY A 325 6.44 -19.74 0.38
CA GLY A 325 7.37 -20.85 0.42
C GLY A 325 6.89 -22.05 -0.40
N GLY A 326 6.54 -23.14 0.27
CA GLY A 326 6.31 -24.44 -0.38
C GLY A 326 7.58 -25.26 -0.57
N THR A 327 7.46 -26.43 -1.20
CA THR A 327 8.56 -27.38 -1.44
C THR A 327 8.79 -27.65 -2.94
N SER A 328 8.13 -26.88 -3.81
CA SER A 328 8.31 -26.96 -5.26
C SER A 328 9.65 -26.34 -5.69
N SER A 329 10.01 -26.55 -6.96
CA SER A 329 11.11 -25.83 -7.63
C SER A 329 10.89 -24.32 -7.69
N GLU A 330 9.65 -23.84 -7.48
CA GLU A 330 9.25 -22.43 -7.57
C GLU A 330 9.21 -21.72 -6.20
N ARG A 331 9.74 -22.36 -5.16
CA ARG A 331 9.77 -21.85 -3.78
C ARG A 331 10.30 -20.41 -3.67
N ASP A 332 11.39 -20.08 -4.35
CA ASP A 332 11.99 -18.75 -4.27
C ASP A 332 11.11 -17.66 -4.90
N VAL A 333 10.37 -18.02 -5.95
CA VAL A 333 9.35 -17.15 -6.56
C VAL A 333 8.22 -16.89 -5.58
N SER A 334 7.80 -17.92 -4.82
CA SER A 334 6.75 -17.80 -3.81
C SER A 334 7.20 -16.93 -2.64
N LEU A 335 8.42 -17.10 -2.14
CA LEU A 335 9.00 -16.26 -1.09
C LEU A 335 9.10 -14.79 -1.51
N THR A 336 9.49 -14.55 -2.77
CA THR A 336 9.59 -13.19 -3.33
C THR A 336 8.21 -12.55 -3.50
N SER A 337 7.28 -13.25 -4.16
CA SER A 337 5.89 -12.78 -4.34
C SER A 337 5.21 -12.52 -2.99
N GLY A 338 5.44 -13.39 -2.01
CA GLY A 338 4.88 -13.25 -0.67
C GLY A 338 5.31 -11.96 0.04
N LYS A 339 6.56 -11.50 -0.15
CA LYS A 339 7.04 -10.22 0.40
C LYS A 339 6.28 -9.04 -0.19
N PHE A 340 6.12 -9.00 -1.51
CA PHE A 340 5.39 -7.93 -2.21
C PHE A 340 3.93 -7.87 -1.75
N VAL A 341 3.25 -9.02 -1.70
CA VAL A 341 1.85 -9.09 -1.23
C VAL A 341 1.73 -8.69 0.24
N ALA A 342 2.66 -9.11 1.10
CA ALA A 342 2.66 -8.74 2.51
C ALA A 342 2.82 -7.23 2.70
N GLU A 343 3.72 -6.60 1.95
CA GLU A 343 3.88 -5.15 1.96
C GLU A 343 2.64 -4.42 1.43
N ALA A 344 2.07 -4.89 0.32
CA ALA A 344 0.85 -4.32 -0.25
C ALA A 344 -0.35 -4.39 0.72
N LEU A 345 -0.54 -5.52 1.40
CA LEU A 345 -1.57 -5.68 2.43
C LEU A 345 -1.32 -4.79 3.65
N ARG A 346 -0.07 -4.68 4.12
CA ARG A 346 0.28 -3.76 5.22
C ARG A 346 0.02 -2.30 4.85
N ASN A 347 0.36 -1.90 3.62
CA ASN A 347 0.08 -0.57 3.10
C ASN A 347 -1.42 -0.32 2.96
N ALA A 348 -2.21 -1.34 2.60
CA ALA A 348 -3.67 -1.30 2.65
C ALA A 348 -4.25 -1.30 4.07
N GLY A 349 -3.41 -1.42 5.11
CA GLY A 349 -3.77 -1.28 6.52
C GLY A 349 -4.05 -2.58 7.27
N TYR A 350 -3.87 -3.74 6.65
CA TYR A 350 -4.10 -5.06 7.28
C TYR A 350 -3.00 -5.43 8.30
N ASP A 351 -3.36 -6.26 9.28
CA ASP A 351 -2.39 -6.94 10.15
C ASP A 351 -1.94 -8.24 9.45
N VAL A 352 -0.67 -8.33 9.06
CA VAL A 352 -0.18 -9.42 8.20
C VAL A 352 0.86 -10.28 8.92
N GLU A 353 0.52 -11.55 9.11
CA GLU A 353 1.42 -12.59 9.60
C GLU A 353 1.88 -13.47 8.42
N GLU A 354 3.17 -13.45 8.13
CA GLU A 354 3.76 -14.24 7.04
C GLU A 354 4.15 -15.64 7.54
N ILE A 355 3.75 -16.68 6.80
CA ILE A 355 3.95 -18.08 7.16
C ILE A 355 4.66 -18.79 6.01
N ASP A 356 5.84 -19.33 6.29
CA ASP A 356 6.56 -20.23 5.37
C ASP A 356 6.03 -21.66 5.52
N VAL A 357 5.16 -22.06 4.61
CA VAL A 357 4.46 -23.35 4.65
C VAL A 357 5.28 -24.41 3.93
N LYS A 358 5.43 -25.58 4.54
CA LYS A 358 6.19 -26.71 3.98
C LYS A 358 5.33 -27.94 3.66
N LYS A 359 4.10 -27.97 4.15
CA LYS A 359 3.14 -29.08 3.99
C LYS A 359 1.73 -28.50 3.84
N PRO A 360 0.80 -29.20 3.16
CA PRO A 360 -0.60 -28.77 3.05
C PRO A 360 -1.38 -29.02 4.35
N GLU A 361 -0.98 -28.35 5.43
CA GLU A 361 -1.58 -28.50 6.76
C GLU A 361 -1.96 -27.13 7.36
N VAL A 362 -3.03 -27.12 8.15
CA VAL A 362 -3.49 -25.89 8.83
C VAL A 362 -2.68 -25.66 10.10
N LEU A 363 -1.96 -24.55 10.13
CA LEU A 363 -1.16 -24.14 11.29
C LEU A 363 -1.98 -23.28 12.27
N PRO A 364 -1.62 -23.23 13.57
CA PRO A 364 -2.34 -22.45 14.59
C PRO A 364 -2.49 -20.96 14.24
N ALA A 365 -1.51 -20.37 13.56
CA ALA A 365 -1.56 -18.98 13.10
C ALA A 365 -2.69 -18.73 12.08
N MET A 366 -2.93 -19.68 11.16
CA MET A 366 -4.01 -19.59 10.17
C MET A 366 -5.39 -19.56 10.84
N LYS A 367 -5.58 -20.33 11.94
CA LYS A 367 -6.83 -20.36 12.71
C LYS A 367 -7.11 -19.08 13.50
N LYS A 368 -6.07 -18.30 13.80
CA LYS A 368 -6.18 -17.01 14.51
C LYS A 368 -6.40 -15.83 13.56
N ALA A 369 -6.24 -16.03 12.25
CA ALA A 369 -6.44 -15.01 11.25
C ALA A 369 -7.91 -14.87 10.87
N ASP A 370 -8.27 -13.70 10.34
CA ASP A 370 -9.59 -13.45 9.78
C ASP A 370 -9.76 -14.04 8.38
N ALA A 371 -8.67 -14.11 7.62
CA ALA A 371 -8.57 -14.83 6.36
C ALA A 371 -7.12 -15.26 6.06
N VAL A 372 -6.96 -16.20 5.13
CA VAL A 372 -5.67 -16.66 4.61
C VAL A 372 -5.45 -16.11 3.20
N PHE A 373 -4.22 -15.68 2.89
CA PHE A 373 -3.83 -15.26 1.54
C PHE A 373 -2.72 -16.19 1.02
N PRO A 374 -3.05 -17.21 0.22
CA PRO A 374 -2.06 -18.10 -0.37
C PRO A 374 -1.26 -17.41 -1.48
N VAL A 375 0.06 -17.42 -1.38
CA VAL A 375 1.00 -16.99 -2.42
C VAL A 375 2.02 -18.12 -2.62
N LEU A 376 1.52 -19.30 -2.99
CA LEU A 376 2.28 -20.53 -3.14
C LEU A 376 2.32 -20.90 -4.63
N HIS A 377 3.52 -21.14 -5.17
CA HIS A 377 3.70 -21.50 -6.59
C HIS A 377 4.07 -22.97 -6.72
N GLY A 378 3.35 -23.67 -7.57
CA GLY A 378 3.51 -25.10 -7.83
C GLY A 378 3.14 -26.04 -6.66
N GLY A 379 3.11 -27.34 -6.95
CA GLY A 379 2.89 -28.41 -5.97
C GLY A 379 1.57 -28.28 -5.20
N PHE A 380 1.63 -28.49 -3.88
CA PHE A 380 0.43 -28.47 -3.02
C PHE A 380 -0.25 -27.09 -2.92
N GLY A 381 0.42 -26.03 -3.40
CA GLY A 381 -0.13 -24.67 -3.45
C GLY A 381 -1.22 -24.52 -4.50
N GLU A 382 -1.02 -25.12 -5.68
CA GLU A 382 -1.91 -24.93 -6.85
C GLU A 382 -2.83 -26.12 -7.10
N ASN A 383 -2.47 -27.32 -6.61
CA ASN A 383 -3.20 -28.56 -6.88
C ASN A 383 -4.49 -28.75 -6.05
N GLY A 384 -4.81 -27.82 -5.15
CA GLY A 384 -6.01 -27.87 -4.30
C GLY A 384 -5.81 -28.49 -2.90
N ASP A 385 -4.61 -28.99 -2.55
CA ASP A 385 -4.40 -29.68 -1.27
C ASP A 385 -4.44 -28.72 -0.07
N ILE A 386 -3.72 -27.60 -0.12
CA ILE A 386 -3.80 -26.59 0.95
C ILE A 386 -5.20 -25.95 1.01
N GLN A 387 -5.84 -25.75 -0.15
CA GLN A 387 -7.20 -25.24 -0.24
C GLN A 387 -8.18 -26.17 0.48
N LYS A 388 -8.06 -27.48 0.24
CA LYS A 388 -8.89 -28.49 0.92
C LYS A 388 -8.69 -28.46 2.43
N ALA A 389 -7.45 -28.34 2.89
CA ALA A 389 -7.14 -28.24 4.31
C ALA A 389 -7.77 -26.98 4.96
N LEU A 390 -7.76 -25.84 4.27
CA LEU A 390 -8.41 -24.61 4.71
C LEU A 390 -9.94 -24.71 4.71
N GLU A 391 -10.52 -25.34 3.68
CA GLU A 391 -11.96 -25.62 3.58
C GLU A 391 -12.45 -26.50 4.73
N ASP A 392 -11.73 -27.60 5.02
CA ASP A 392 -12.06 -28.52 6.11
C ASP A 392 -11.97 -27.86 7.48
N ALA A 393 -11.10 -26.85 7.62
CA ALA A 393 -10.97 -26.07 8.85
C ALA A 393 -11.96 -24.89 8.93
N GLY A 394 -12.80 -24.66 7.92
CA GLY A 394 -13.73 -23.52 7.87
C GLY A 394 -13.04 -22.16 7.76
N ILE A 395 -11.81 -22.11 7.26
CA ILE A 395 -11.02 -20.89 7.16
C ILE A 395 -11.29 -20.21 5.82
N SER A 396 -11.68 -18.93 5.84
CA SER A 396 -11.82 -18.14 4.61
C SER A 396 -10.43 -17.83 4.03
N TYR A 397 -10.27 -17.98 2.72
CA TYR A 397 -9.01 -17.70 2.04
C TYR A 397 -9.20 -17.14 0.63
N VAL A 398 -8.20 -16.43 0.12
CA VAL A 398 -8.16 -15.88 -1.23
C VAL A 398 -7.87 -16.96 -2.26
N GLY A 399 -8.61 -16.97 -3.38
CA GLY A 399 -8.39 -17.87 -4.50
C GLY A 399 -9.43 -18.98 -4.62
N CYS A 400 -9.23 -19.82 -5.65
CA CYS A 400 -10.16 -20.88 -6.04
C CYS A 400 -10.41 -21.93 -4.94
N ASP A 401 -11.55 -22.62 -5.04
CA ASP A 401 -11.83 -23.79 -4.20
C ASP A 401 -10.96 -25.00 -4.61
N SER A 402 -10.83 -25.99 -3.72
CA SER A 402 -9.96 -27.16 -3.95
C SER A 402 -10.33 -27.97 -5.19
N LYS A 403 -11.61 -27.98 -5.60
CA LYS A 403 -12.07 -28.70 -6.80
C LYS A 403 -11.70 -27.94 -8.07
N SER A 404 -11.95 -26.63 -8.09
CA SER A 404 -11.54 -25.75 -9.18
C SER A 404 -10.03 -25.77 -9.37
N CYS A 405 -9.25 -25.78 -8.28
CA CYS A 405 -7.80 -25.91 -8.33
C CYS A 405 -7.34 -27.20 -9.03
N ARG A 406 -7.94 -28.35 -8.67
CA ARG A 406 -7.64 -29.65 -9.29
C ARG A 406 -7.93 -29.68 -10.78
N ILE A 407 -9.04 -29.07 -11.21
CA ILE A 407 -9.40 -28.99 -12.63
C ILE A 407 -8.41 -28.07 -13.37
N ALA A 408 -8.10 -26.90 -12.80
CA ALA A 408 -7.25 -25.91 -13.45
C ALA A 408 -5.83 -26.42 -13.71
N ILE A 409 -5.22 -27.13 -12.76
CA ILE A 409 -3.85 -27.66 -12.91
C ILE A 409 -3.79 -28.88 -13.83
N ASP A 410 -4.87 -29.66 -13.93
CA ASP A 410 -4.95 -30.84 -14.79
C ASP A 410 -5.37 -30.43 -16.20
N LYS A 411 -4.40 -30.43 -17.12
CA LYS A 411 -4.60 -30.06 -18.53
C LYS A 411 -5.61 -30.97 -19.22
N ILE A 412 -5.70 -32.26 -18.87
CA ILE A 412 -6.67 -33.19 -19.46
C ILE A 412 -8.08 -32.87 -18.96
N ALA A 413 -8.25 -32.71 -17.65
CA ALA A 413 -9.54 -32.37 -17.06
C ALA A 413 -10.05 -31.02 -17.58
N SER A 414 -9.17 -30.02 -17.63
CA SER A 414 -9.45 -28.70 -18.20
C SER A 414 -9.90 -28.79 -19.66
N LYS A 415 -9.19 -29.54 -20.52
CA LYS A 415 -9.56 -29.69 -21.95
C LYS A 415 -10.90 -30.37 -22.15
N LYS A 416 -11.18 -31.45 -21.40
CA LYS A 416 -12.49 -32.14 -21.45
C LYS A 416 -13.63 -31.17 -21.11
N LEU A 417 -13.45 -30.38 -20.05
CA LEU A 417 -14.43 -29.39 -19.63
C LEU A 417 -14.59 -28.26 -20.64
N MET A 418 -13.49 -27.80 -21.26
CA MET A 418 -13.55 -26.78 -22.32
C MET A 418 -14.43 -27.25 -23.49
N VAL A 419 -14.25 -28.49 -23.95
CA VAL A 419 -15.09 -29.08 -25.01
C VAL A 419 -16.55 -29.18 -24.58
N GLU A 420 -16.81 -29.73 -23.38
CA GLU A 420 -18.16 -29.89 -22.85
C GLU A 420 -18.92 -28.56 -22.75
N THR A 421 -18.21 -27.49 -22.37
CA THR A 421 -18.80 -26.17 -22.16
C THR A 421 -18.70 -25.26 -23.40
N GLY A 422 -18.05 -25.71 -24.48
CA GLY A 422 -17.81 -24.93 -25.69
C GLY A 422 -16.86 -23.74 -25.47
N VAL A 423 -15.92 -23.83 -24.55
CA VAL A 423 -14.75 -22.93 -24.49
C VAL A 423 -13.81 -23.35 -25.62
N PRO A 424 -13.38 -22.41 -26.48
CA PRO A 424 -12.61 -22.78 -27.66
C PRO A 424 -11.23 -23.30 -27.25
N THR A 425 -10.86 -24.48 -27.74
CA THR A 425 -9.58 -25.11 -27.43
C THR A 425 -9.08 -25.91 -28.62
N ALA A 426 -7.77 -26.15 -28.69
CA ALA A 426 -7.17 -26.91 -29.79
C ALA A 426 -7.63 -28.37 -29.77
N ASP A 427 -7.71 -28.99 -30.96
CA ASP A 427 -7.95 -30.43 -31.08
C ASP A 427 -6.88 -31.19 -30.28
N PHE A 428 -7.31 -32.20 -29.54
CA PHE A 428 -6.41 -32.95 -28.67
C PHE A 428 -6.74 -34.44 -28.62
N ALA A 429 -5.74 -35.20 -28.16
CA ALA A 429 -5.81 -36.63 -27.91
C ALA A 429 -5.16 -36.94 -26.56
N ILE A 430 -5.70 -37.97 -25.88
CA ILE A 430 -5.12 -38.50 -24.65
C ILE A 430 -4.46 -39.82 -25.01
N LEU A 431 -3.15 -39.91 -24.82
CA LEU A 431 -2.39 -41.12 -25.10
C LEU A 431 -1.97 -41.79 -23.80
N THR A 432 -1.90 -43.12 -23.82
CA THR A 432 -1.42 -43.94 -22.69
C THR A 432 -0.16 -44.68 -23.11
N ARG A 433 0.60 -45.24 -22.16
CA ARG A 433 1.82 -46.01 -22.49
C ARG A 433 1.57 -47.15 -23.47
N ASP A 434 0.38 -47.76 -23.40
CA ASP A 434 -0.02 -48.88 -24.24
C ASP A 434 -0.63 -48.44 -25.59
N ARG A 435 -1.01 -47.17 -25.72
CA ARG A 435 -1.61 -46.59 -26.94
C ARG A 435 -0.96 -45.25 -27.27
N LYS A 436 0.17 -45.31 -27.97
CA LYS A 436 0.97 -44.15 -28.39
C LYS A 436 0.66 -43.63 -29.81
N ALA A 437 -0.36 -44.15 -30.49
CA ALA A 437 -0.69 -43.71 -31.85
C ALA A 437 -1.55 -42.43 -31.85
N LEU A 438 -1.19 -41.46 -32.69
CA LEU A 438 -2.01 -40.27 -32.92
C LEU A 438 -3.33 -40.66 -33.62
N PRO A 439 -4.47 -40.08 -33.22
CA PRO A 439 -5.72 -40.30 -33.93
C PRO A 439 -5.71 -39.59 -35.29
N PRO A 440 -6.55 -40.02 -36.26
CA PRO A 440 -6.51 -39.49 -37.64
C PRO A 440 -6.74 -37.98 -37.77
N ASN A 441 -7.42 -37.37 -36.80
CA ASN A 441 -7.70 -35.94 -36.75
C ASN A 441 -6.52 -35.10 -36.21
N LEU A 442 -5.46 -35.73 -35.70
CA LEU A 442 -4.29 -35.03 -35.16
C LEU A 442 -3.04 -35.39 -35.97
N LYS A 443 -2.40 -34.39 -36.56
CA LYS A 443 -1.17 -34.52 -37.36
C LYS A 443 -0.13 -33.52 -36.87
N VAL A 444 1.14 -33.84 -37.09
CA VAL A 444 2.24 -32.89 -36.82
C VAL A 444 2.05 -31.60 -37.64
N PRO A 445 2.38 -30.41 -37.08
CA PRO A 445 2.97 -30.21 -35.76
C PRO A 445 1.99 -30.38 -34.59
N VAL A 446 2.46 -31.01 -33.50
CA VAL A 446 1.70 -31.20 -32.24
C VAL A 446 2.51 -30.76 -31.02
N VAL A 447 1.81 -30.48 -29.93
CA VAL A 447 2.42 -30.22 -28.61
C VAL A 447 2.09 -31.39 -27.68
N VAL A 448 3.13 -32.01 -27.12
CA VAL A 448 3.02 -33.10 -26.15
C VAL A 448 3.29 -32.54 -24.76
N LYS A 449 2.40 -32.82 -23.80
CA LYS A 449 2.45 -32.26 -22.44
C LYS A 449 2.10 -33.33 -21.38
N PRO A 450 2.79 -33.37 -20.22
CA PRO A 450 2.28 -34.07 -19.05
C PRO A 450 1.03 -33.35 -18.50
N PRO A 451 0.07 -34.06 -17.87
CA PRO A 451 -1.21 -33.46 -17.47
C PRO A 451 -1.11 -32.44 -16.33
N THR A 452 -0.31 -32.72 -15.30
CA THR A 452 -0.35 -32.00 -14.01
C THR A 452 0.90 -31.20 -13.67
N GLU A 453 1.94 -31.26 -14.51
CA GLU A 453 3.14 -30.46 -14.27
C GLU A 453 2.90 -29.01 -14.70
N GLY A 454 3.43 -28.08 -13.89
CA GLY A 454 3.51 -26.68 -14.24
C GLY A 454 4.66 -26.39 -15.21
N SER A 455 4.61 -25.25 -15.88
CA SER A 455 5.69 -24.74 -16.73
C SER A 455 6.05 -25.68 -17.92
N THR A 456 7.18 -25.42 -18.58
CA THR A 456 7.67 -26.18 -19.77
C THR A 456 8.22 -27.56 -19.41
N VAL A 457 8.00 -28.04 -18.18
CA VAL A 457 8.52 -29.33 -17.69
C VAL A 457 7.84 -30.46 -18.46
N GLY A 458 8.63 -31.21 -19.22
CA GLY A 458 8.13 -32.34 -20.02
C GLY A 458 7.32 -31.93 -21.26
N ILE A 459 7.27 -30.64 -21.62
CA ILE A 459 6.59 -30.18 -22.84
C ILE A 459 7.51 -30.36 -24.06
N SER A 460 6.96 -30.82 -25.17
CA SER A 460 7.69 -30.96 -26.44
C SER A 460 6.82 -30.53 -27.62
N ILE A 461 7.36 -29.69 -28.50
CA ILE A 461 6.71 -29.35 -29.78
C ILE A 461 7.33 -30.22 -30.87
N VAL A 462 6.50 -31.00 -31.55
CA VAL A 462 6.93 -32.01 -32.50
C VAL A 462 6.50 -31.60 -33.90
N PHE A 463 7.45 -31.26 -34.76
CA PHE A 463 7.20 -30.85 -36.14
C PHE A 463 7.21 -32.02 -37.14
N ASN A 464 7.88 -33.13 -36.80
CA ASN A 464 8.04 -34.29 -37.66
C ASN A 464 7.64 -35.57 -36.92
N GLU A 465 7.04 -36.53 -37.63
CA GLU A 465 6.58 -37.79 -37.04
C GLU A 465 7.71 -38.60 -36.37
N LYS A 466 8.93 -38.50 -36.88
CA LYS A 466 10.13 -39.20 -36.36
C LYS A 466 10.47 -38.83 -34.91
N ASP A 467 10.03 -37.65 -34.45
CA ASP A 467 10.34 -37.13 -33.12
C ASP A 467 9.22 -37.43 -32.09
N LEU A 468 8.11 -38.04 -32.51
CA LEU A 468 6.95 -38.32 -31.64
C LEU A 468 7.29 -39.26 -30.48
N ASP A 469 7.94 -40.39 -30.75
CA ASP A 469 8.26 -41.38 -29.71
C ASP A 469 9.14 -40.78 -28.61
N LYS A 470 10.12 -39.96 -29.00
CA LYS A 470 11.01 -39.24 -28.06
C LYS A 470 10.23 -38.24 -27.20
N ALA A 471 9.28 -37.52 -27.80
CA ALA A 471 8.43 -36.57 -27.09
C ALA A 471 7.49 -37.28 -26.11
N PHE A 472 6.87 -38.40 -26.52
CA PHE A 472 6.04 -39.22 -25.66
C PHE A 472 6.82 -39.75 -24.46
N ASP A 473 7.99 -40.33 -24.70
CA ASP A 473 8.85 -40.85 -23.63
C ASP A 473 9.31 -39.75 -22.67
N THR A 474 9.50 -38.52 -23.18
CA THR A 474 9.82 -37.35 -22.34
C THR A 474 8.65 -36.96 -21.44
N ALA A 475 7.43 -36.89 -21.97
CA ALA A 475 6.25 -36.56 -21.17
C ALA A 475 5.90 -37.67 -20.16
N PHE A 476 6.05 -38.94 -20.54
CA PHE A 476 5.83 -40.09 -19.65
C PHE A 476 6.85 -40.22 -18.50
N LYS A 477 7.95 -39.46 -18.49
CA LYS A 477 8.83 -39.34 -17.31
C LYS A 477 8.13 -38.62 -16.14
N TYR A 478 7.20 -37.73 -16.46
CA TYR A 478 6.50 -36.89 -15.49
C TYR A 478 5.04 -37.32 -15.27
N SER A 479 4.47 -38.12 -16.17
CA SER A 479 3.16 -38.72 -15.99
C SER A 479 3.22 -40.23 -16.11
N ALA A 480 2.72 -40.93 -15.09
CA ALA A 480 2.77 -42.38 -15.03
C ALA A 480 1.91 -43.05 -16.11
N ASN A 481 0.72 -42.50 -16.37
CA ASN A 481 -0.36 -43.23 -17.07
C ASN A 481 -0.76 -42.60 -18.41
N GLU A 482 -0.85 -41.27 -18.46
CA GLU A 482 -1.44 -40.57 -19.60
C GLU A 482 -0.73 -39.25 -19.93
N ILE A 483 -0.74 -38.87 -21.20
CA ILE A 483 -0.20 -37.60 -21.70
C ILE A 483 -1.23 -36.92 -22.59
N LEU A 484 -1.15 -35.59 -22.63
CA LEU A 484 -1.96 -34.78 -23.53
C LEU A 484 -1.14 -34.49 -24.80
N VAL A 485 -1.74 -34.74 -25.96
CA VAL A 485 -1.21 -34.31 -27.25
C VAL A 485 -2.22 -33.39 -27.89
N GLU A 486 -1.83 -32.17 -28.24
CA GLU A 486 -2.71 -31.17 -28.84
C GLU A 486 -2.14 -30.65 -30.16
N GLN A 487 -3.02 -30.15 -31.01
CA GLN A 487 -2.65 -29.49 -32.25
C GLN A 487 -1.75 -28.28 -31.94
N TYR A 488 -0.64 -28.16 -32.65
CA TYR A 488 0.18 -26.95 -32.56
C TYR A 488 -0.53 -25.78 -33.25
N ILE A 489 -0.83 -24.72 -32.49
CA ILE A 489 -1.43 -23.49 -33.01
C ILE A 489 -0.35 -22.42 -33.15
N LYS A 490 -0.04 -22.03 -34.39
CA LYS A 490 0.84 -20.88 -34.66
C LYS A 490 0.05 -19.58 -34.49
N GLY A 491 0.36 -18.81 -33.46
CA GLY A 491 -0.39 -17.62 -33.11
C GLY A 491 0.36 -16.61 -32.26
N THR A 492 -0.38 -15.61 -31.78
CA THR A 492 0.04 -14.66 -30.76
C THR A 492 -0.30 -15.22 -29.39
N GLU A 493 0.68 -15.34 -28.50
CA GLU A 493 0.46 -15.82 -27.13
C GLU A 493 -0.05 -14.68 -26.26
N VAL A 494 -1.18 -14.92 -25.61
CA VAL A 494 -1.87 -13.92 -24.81
C VAL A 494 -2.41 -14.55 -23.52
N THR A 495 -2.63 -13.72 -22.52
CA THR A 495 -3.26 -14.14 -21.27
C THR A 495 -4.34 -13.16 -20.84
N VAL A 496 -5.41 -13.67 -20.26
CA VAL A 496 -6.49 -12.91 -19.64
C VAL A 496 -6.58 -13.26 -18.16
N GLY A 497 -6.39 -12.27 -17.30
CA GLY A 497 -6.76 -12.41 -15.89
C GLY A 497 -8.27 -12.22 -15.71
N VAL A 498 -8.90 -13.01 -14.85
CA VAL A 498 -10.29 -12.79 -14.39
C VAL A 498 -10.24 -12.50 -12.89
N LEU A 499 -10.74 -11.34 -12.47
CA LEU A 499 -10.74 -10.86 -11.09
C LEU A 499 -12.18 -10.79 -10.55
N GLY A 500 -12.57 -11.74 -9.72
CA GLY A 500 -13.89 -11.79 -9.11
C GLY A 500 -15.04 -11.89 -10.12
N GLY A 501 -14.80 -12.54 -11.27
CA GLY A 501 -15.76 -12.63 -12.38
C GLY A 501 -15.65 -11.51 -13.42
N GLU A 502 -14.74 -10.54 -13.24
CA GLU A 502 -14.49 -9.48 -14.22
C GLU A 502 -13.22 -9.78 -15.03
N PRO A 503 -13.29 -9.95 -16.37
CA PRO A 503 -12.10 -10.14 -17.19
C PRO A 503 -11.28 -8.84 -17.26
N LEU A 504 -9.99 -8.95 -17.02
CA LEU A 504 -9.00 -7.87 -17.10
C LEU A 504 -8.53 -7.68 -18.55
N PRO A 505 -7.90 -6.52 -18.88
CA PRO A 505 -7.30 -6.30 -20.19
C PRO A 505 -6.33 -7.42 -20.58
N LEU A 506 -6.35 -7.79 -21.87
CA LEU A 506 -5.48 -8.80 -22.44
C LEU A 506 -4.00 -8.41 -22.26
N VAL A 507 -3.14 -9.38 -22.00
CA VAL A 507 -1.68 -9.19 -22.00
C VAL A 507 -1.08 -10.07 -23.08
N GLU A 508 -0.43 -9.47 -24.07
CA GLU A 508 0.37 -10.21 -25.05
C GLU A 508 1.78 -10.44 -24.52
N ILE A 509 2.29 -11.65 -24.80
CA ILE A 509 3.64 -12.08 -24.47
C ILE A 509 4.43 -12.18 -25.78
N ARG A 510 5.47 -11.35 -25.94
CA ARG A 510 6.42 -11.43 -27.06
C ARG A 510 7.79 -11.81 -26.53
N TYR A 511 8.26 -12.99 -26.89
CA TYR A 511 9.60 -13.47 -26.54
C TYR A 511 10.48 -13.55 -27.81
N PRO A 512 11.80 -13.37 -27.70
CA PRO A 512 12.72 -13.30 -28.85
C PRO A 512 13.00 -14.65 -29.54
N GLY A 513 12.70 -15.77 -28.88
CA GLY A 513 12.85 -17.14 -29.44
C GLY A 513 11.63 -17.65 -30.22
N GLU A 514 11.66 -18.93 -30.65
CA GLU A 514 10.54 -19.57 -31.33
C GLU A 514 9.46 -20.13 -30.37
N THR A 515 9.81 -20.42 -29.11
CA THR A 515 8.90 -20.97 -28.08
C THR A 515 9.01 -20.26 -26.72
N TYR A 516 7.90 -20.09 -25.99
CA TYR A 516 7.88 -19.54 -24.63
C TYR A 516 8.29 -20.60 -23.59
N ASP A 517 9.58 -20.73 -23.33
CA ASP A 517 10.15 -21.73 -22.43
C ASP A 517 10.57 -21.14 -21.06
N TYR A 518 11.25 -21.94 -20.25
CA TYR A 518 11.78 -21.53 -18.95
C TYR A 518 12.78 -20.36 -19.07
N ASP A 519 13.54 -20.29 -20.17
CA ASP A 519 14.47 -19.18 -20.41
C ASP A 519 13.71 -17.88 -20.66
N ALA A 520 12.68 -17.91 -21.50
CA ALA A 520 11.83 -16.76 -21.76
C ALA A 520 11.08 -16.25 -20.52
N LYS A 521 10.80 -17.12 -19.54
CA LYS A 521 10.08 -16.77 -18.29
C LYS A 521 10.98 -16.27 -17.16
N TYR A 522 12.22 -16.74 -17.06
CA TYR A 522 13.03 -16.52 -15.85
C TYR A 522 14.52 -16.20 -16.08
N THR A 523 15.17 -16.72 -17.12
CA THR A 523 16.63 -16.58 -17.27
C THR A 523 17.07 -15.60 -18.36
N HIS A 524 16.18 -15.25 -19.30
CA HIS A 524 16.36 -14.23 -20.34
C HIS A 524 17.67 -14.33 -21.14
N GLN A 525 18.24 -15.53 -21.30
CA GLN A 525 19.52 -15.73 -22.00
C GLN A 525 19.42 -15.43 -23.50
N GLN A 526 18.23 -15.59 -24.09
CA GLN A 526 17.96 -15.28 -25.51
C GLN A 526 17.39 -13.86 -25.75
N GLY A 527 17.33 -13.02 -24.71
CA GLY A 527 16.79 -11.67 -24.72
C GLY A 527 15.54 -11.50 -23.84
N GLU A 528 15.13 -10.25 -23.63
CA GLU A 528 14.02 -9.93 -22.73
C GLU A 528 12.64 -10.25 -23.35
N THR A 529 11.78 -10.91 -22.57
CA THR A 529 10.36 -11.06 -22.91
C THR A 529 9.64 -9.74 -22.68
N LEU A 530 8.93 -9.26 -23.70
CA LEU A 530 8.14 -8.04 -23.68
C LEU A 530 6.66 -8.35 -23.43
N TYR A 531 6.02 -7.52 -22.62
CA TYR A 531 4.61 -7.65 -22.26
C TYR A 531 3.84 -6.40 -22.68
N PHE A 532 2.79 -6.57 -23.49
CA PHE A 532 1.95 -5.48 -24.00
C PHE A 532 0.54 -5.61 -23.43
N CYS A 533 0.05 -4.57 -22.76
CA CYS A 533 -1.26 -4.58 -22.11
C CYS A 533 -1.93 -3.18 -22.14
N PRO A 534 -3.08 -3.03 -22.84
CA PRO A 534 -3.59 -3.97 -23.84
C PRO A 534 -2.61 -4.10 -25.02
N PRO A 535 -2.63 -5.22 -25.77
CA PRO A 535 -1.81 -5.36 -26.97
C PRO A 535 -2.31 -4.48 -28.11
N ASP A 536 -1.36 -3.97 -28.89
CA ASP A 536 -1.60 -3.25 -30.15
C ASP A 536 -1.70 -4.19 -31.36
N SER A 537 -1.19 -5.42 -31.25
CA SER A 537 -1.17 -6.41 -32.33
C SER A 537 -2.49 -7.17 -32.50
N VAL A 538 -3.41 -7.06 -31.54
CA VAL A 538 -4.67 -7.79 -31.51
C VAL A 538 -5.82 -6.80 -31.65
N PRO A 539 -6.71 -6.93 -32.66
CA PRO A 539 -7.89 -6.07 -32.80
C PRO A 539 -8.79 -6.09 -31.57
N SER A 540 -9.43 -4.97 -31.24
CA SER A 540 -10.24 -4.83 -30.02
C SER A 540 -11.38 -5.85 -29.92
N ASP A 541 -12.05 -6.17 -31.03
CA ASP A 541 -13.13 -7.17 -31.07
C ASP A 541 -12.61 -8.59 -30.77
N VAL A 542 -11.36 -8.89 -31.12
CA VAL A 542 -10.70 -10.16 -30.79
C VAL A 542 -10.28 -10.18 -29.32
N GLN A 543 -9.83 -9.04 -28.78
CA GLN A 543 -9.53 -8.92 -27.35
C GLN A 543 -10.78 -9.17 -26.50
N GLU A 544 -11.92 -8.58 -26.88
CA GLU A 544 -13.22 -8.79 -26.21
C GLU A 544 -13.64 -10.26 -26.25
N LYS A 545 -13.56 -10.92 -27.42
CA LYS A 545 -13.84 -12.37 -27.55
C LYS A 545 -12.92 -13.23 -26.69
N ALA A 546 -11.64 -12.85 -26.55
CA ALA A 546 -10.70 -13.57 -25.69
C ALA A 546 -11.08 -13.40 -24.21
N GLN A 547 -11.49 -12.19 -23.80
CA GLN A 547 -12.00 -11.92 -22.46
C GLN A 547 -13.28 -12.72 -22.16
N GLU A 548 -14.20 -12.82 -23.12
CA GLU A 548 -15.41 -13.66 -23.02
C GLU A 548 -15.06 -15.15 -22.86
N ALA A 549 -14.10 -15.65 -23.65
CA ALA A 549 -13.64 -17.03 -23.55
C ALA A 549 -12.99 -17.33 -22.19
N ALA A 550 -12.22 -16.40 -21.64
CA ALA A 550 -11.61 -16.52 -20.32
C ALA A 550 -12.67 -16.54 -19.21
N LEU A 551 -13.65 -15.63 -19.29
CA LEU A 551 -14.76 -15.58 -18.34
C LEU A 551 -15.63 -16.85 -18.42
N LYS A 552 -15.86 -17.36 -19.63
CA LYS A 552 -16.57 -18.62 -19.84
C LYS A 552 -15.83 -19.78 -19.19
N PHE A 553 -14.51 -19.85 -19.33
CA PHE A 553 -13.71 -20.88 -18.67
C PHE A 553 -13.69 -20.73 -17.15
N PHE A 554 -13.55 -19.50 -16.64
CA PHE A 554 -13.65 -19.19 -15.21
C PHE A 554 -14.97 -19.72 -14.61
N ASN A 555 -16.09 -19.47 -15.28
CA ASN A 555 -17.41 -19.95 -14.86
C ASN A 555 -17.54 -21.47 -14.98
N ALA A 556 -16.98 -22.08 -16.03
CA ALA A 556 -17.02 -23.53 -16.25
C ALA A 556 -16.34 -24.30 -15.11
N ILE A 557 -15.16 -23.86 -14.66
CA ILE A 557 -14.45 -24.48 -13.53
C ILE A 557 -14.99 -24.04 -12.16
N LYS A 558 -16.00 -23.15 -12.14
CA LYS A 558 -16.53 -22.51 -10.93
C LYS A 558 -15.44 -21.80 -10.10
N ALA A 559 -14.48 -21.20 -10.79
CA ALA A 559 -13.41 -20.45 -10.14
C ALA A 559 -13.97 -19.27 -9.34
N ARG A 560 -13.16 -18.79 -8.41
CA ARG A 560 -13.47 -17.61 -7.59
C ARG A 560 -12.23 -16.76 -7.37
N ASP A 561 -12.46 -15.48 -7.07
CA ASP A 561 -11.49 -14.43 -6.79
C ASP A 561 -10.50 -14.09 -7.92
N LEU A 562 -9.70 -15.06 -8.36
CA LEU A 562 -8.72 -14.84 -9.41
C LEU A 562 -8.46 -16.11 -10.22
N LEU A 563 -8.25 -15.93 -11.52
CA LEU A 563 -7.75 -16.95 -12.44
C LEU A 563 -6.99 -16.24 -13.57
N ARG A 564 -5.86 -16.78 -13.99
CA ARG A 564 -5.20 -16.37 -15.22
C ARG A 564 -5.44 -17.44 -16.28
N VAL A 565 -5.94 -17.07 -17.45
CA VAL A 565 -6.24 -17.99 -18.54
C VAL A 565 -5.29 -17.69 -19.70
N ASP A 566 -4.50 -18.70 -20.07
CA ASP A 566 -3.48 -18.58 -21.11
C ASP A 566 -4.05 -19.10 -22.44
N MET A 567 -3.80 -18.36 -23.53
CA MET A 567 -4.45 -18.56 -24.82
C MET A 567 -3.48 -18.30 -25.98
N ILE A 568 -3.82 -18.83 -27.16
CA ILE A 568 -3.21 -18.46 -28.43
C ILE A 568 -4.27 -17.91 -29.37
N ILE A 569 -3.98 -16.77 -30.00
CA ILE A 569 -4.78 -16.20 -31.09
C ILE A 569 -4.11 -16.55 -32.41
N ARG A 570 -4.75 -17.38 -33.23
CA ARG A 570 -4.19 -17.86 -34.49
C ARG A 570 -4.08 -16.72 -35.51
N LYS A 571 -2.90 -16.56 -36.13
CA LYS A 571 -2.62 -15.42 -37.03
C LYS A 571 -3.41 -15.42 -38.33
N THR A 572 -3.91 -16.56 -38.79
CA THR A 572 -4.57 -16.68 -40.10
C THR A 572 -6.00 -16.16 -40.10
N ASP A 573 -6.69 -16.24 -38.96
CA ASP A 573 -8.13 -15.95 -38.85
C ASP A 573 -8.56 -15.41 -37.49
N ASN A 574 -7.62 -15.08 -36.60
CA ASN A 574 -7.86 -14.62 -35.23
C ASN A 574 -8.69 -15.58 -34.36
N ALA A 575 -8.73 -16.87 -34.71
CA ALA A 575 -9.38 -17.86 -33.86
C ALA A 575 -8.64 -17.99 -32.51
N ILE A 576 -9.40 -17.98 -31.41
CA ILE A 576 -8.89 -18.03 -30.04
C ILE A 576 -8.85 -19.49 -29.58
N PHE A 577 -7.76 -19.90 -28.95
CA PHE A 577 -7.59 -21.24 -28.39
C PHE A 577 -7.12 -21.14 -26.95
N VAL A 578 -7.96 -21.57 -26.01
CA VAL A 578 -7.60 -21.67 -24.59
C VAL A 578 -6.68 -22.87 -24.37
N LEU A 579 -5.55 -22.61 -23.71
CA LEU A 579 -4.52 -23.60 -23.44
C LEU A 579 -4.71 -24.21 -22.04
N GLU A 580 -4.57 -23.37 -21.02
CA GLU A 580 -4.58 -23.75 -19.61
C GLU A 580 -4.96 -22.54 -18.73
N ALA A 581 -5.13 -22.77 -17.43
CA ALA A 581 -5.27 -21.68 -16.48
C ALA A 581 -4.43 -21.88 -15.22
N ASN A 582 -4.06 -20.77 -14.61
CA ASN A 582 -3.36 -20.70 -13.35
C ASN A 582 -4.25 -20.03 -12.29
N ASN A 583 -4.48 -20.74 -11.19
CA ASN A 583 -5.32 -20.35 -10.05
C ASN A 583 -4.58 -19.58 -8.95
N ILE A 584 -3.24 -19.56 -8.96
CA ILE A 584 -2.38 -18.73 -8.11
C ILE A 584 -1.28 -18.11 -8.99
N PRO A 585 -1.64 -17.15 -9.88
CA PRO A 585 -0.65 -16.54 -10.75
C PRO A 585 0.42 -15.78 -9.95
N GLY A 586 1.55 -15.50 -10.60
CA GLY A 586 2.60 -14.63 -10.04
C GLY A 586 2.07 -13.29 -9.51
N PHE A 587 2.57 -12.87 -8.34
CA PHE A 587 2.11 -11.67 -7.62
C PHE A 587 3.29 -10.73 -7.32
N THR A 588 3.94 -10.28 -8.39
CA THR A 588 4.91 -9.18 -8.38
C THR A 588 4.43 -8.07 -9.31
N ASP A 589 4.96 -6.85 -9.20
CA ASP A 589 4.63 -5.76 -10.15
C ASP A 589 4.98 -6.08 -11.61
N SER A 590 5.91 -7.01 -11.84
CA SER A 590 6.28 -7.51 -13.16
C SER A 590 5.40 -8.67 -13.65
N SER A 591 4.55 -9.24 -12.80
CA SER A 591 3.71 -10.38 -13.15
C SER A 591 2.50 -9.98 -14.02
N LEU A 592 2.04 -10.91 -14.86
CA LEU A 592 1.01 -10.66 -15.88
C LEU A 592 -0.34 -10.23 -15.28
N PHE A 593 -0.76 -10.86 -14.17
CA PHE A 593 -2.04 -10.56 -13.55
C PHE A 593 -2.05 -9.16 -12.89
N PRO A 594 -1.05 -8.77 -12.08
CA PRO A 594 -0.88 -7.38 -11.64
C PRO A 594 -0.75 -6.35 -12.77
N LYS A 595 -0.05 -6.68 -13.87
CA LYS A 595 0.05 -5.80 -15.06
C LYS A 595 -1.32 -5.53 -15.68
N ALA A 596 -2.14 -6.58 -15.87
CA ALA A 596 -3.50 -6.45 -16.38
C ALA A 596 -4.38 -5.63 -15.43
N ALA A 597 -4.28 -5.85 -14.12
CA ALA A 597 -4.99 -5.05 -13.11
C ALA A 597 -4.60 -3.58 -13.17
N LYS A 598 -3.29 -3.28 -13.30
CA LYS A 598 -2.79 -1.91 -13.45
C LYS A 598 -3.31 -1.23 -14.72
N ALA A 599 -3.38 -1.94 -15.85
CA ALA A 599 -3.96 -1.42 -17.09
C ALA A 599 -5.46 -1.10 -16.93
N SER A 600 -6.17 -1.81 -16.04
CA SER A 600 -7.56 -1.50 -15.65
C SER A 600 -7.70 -0.37 -14.61
N GLY A 601 -6.59 0.26 -14.20
CA GLY A 601 -6.58 1.36 -13.24
C GLY A 601 -6.49 0.94 -11.77
N LEU A 602 -6.27 -0.34 -11.46
CA LEU A 602 -6.07 -0.84 -10.10
C LEU A 602 -4.58 -0.90 -9.75
N SER A 603 -4.17 -0.19 -8.70
CA SER A 603 -2.83 -0.36 -8.13
C SER A 603 -2.65 -1.77 -7.53
N PHE A 604 -1.40 -2.18 -7.31
CA PHE A 604 -1.11 -3.48 -6.68
C PHE A 604 -1.68 -3.58 -5.25
N VAL A 605 -1.69 -2.46 -4.51
CA VAL A 605 -2.31 -2.33 -3.19
C VAL A 605 -3.82 -2.53 -3.27
N GLU A 606 -4.49 -1.87 -4.21
CA GLU A 606 -5.94 -2.03 -4.44
C GLU A 606 -6.29 -3.46 -4.85
N LEU A 607 -5.48 -4.09 -5.70
CA LEU A 607 -5.67 -5.48 -6.10
C LEU A 607 -5.62 -6.44 -4.90
N CYS A 608 -4.57 -6.35 -4.08
CA CYS A 608 -4.41 -7.19 -2.89
C CYS A 608 -5.54 -6.96 -1.87
N ALA A 609 -5.92 -5.70 -1.65
CA ALA A 609 -7.02 -5.34 -0.76
C ALA A 609 -8.37 -5.86 -1.25
N LYS A 610 -8.64 -5.78 -2.57
CA LYS A 610 -9.88 -6.29 -3.18
C LYS A 610 -9.98 -7.80 -3.03
N LEU A 611 -8.89 -8.54 -3.25
CA LEU A 611 -8.84 -9.99 -3.03
C LEU A 611 -9.04 -10.38 -1.57
N ALA A 612 -8.34 -9.71 -0.64
CA ALA A 612 -8.53 -9.95 0.80
C ALA A 612 -9.98 -9.68 1.23
N LYS A 613 -10.60 -8.60 0.73
CA LYS A 613 -12.01 -8.28 0.98
C LYS A 613 -12.95 -9.37 0.47
N MET A 614 -12.71 -9.94 -0.72
CA MET A 614 -13.51 -11.06 -1.25
C MET A 614 -13.43 -12.29 -0.35
N ALA A 615 -12.27 -12.60 0.23
CA ALA A 615 -12.13 -13.67 1.21
C ALA A 615 -12.87 -13.38 2.50
N LEU A 616 -12.73 -12.16 3.04
CA LEU A 616 -13.37 -11.76 4.28
C LEU A 616 -14.91 -11.74 4.19
N SER A 617 -15.48 -11.40 3.03
CA SER A 617 -16.94 -11.38 2.83
C SER A 617 -17.59 -12.78 2.80
N ARG A 618 -16.78 -13.85 2.65
CA ARG A 618 -17.27 -15.24 2.72
C ARG A 618 -17.45 -15.76 4.14
N LYS A 619 -16.94 -15.05 5.15
CA LYS A 619 -17.12 -15.39 6.55
C LYS A 619 -18.60 -15.17 6.90
N LYS A 620 -19.38 -16.25 6.93
CA LYS A 620 -20.78 -16.27 7.38
C LYS A 620 -20.91 -17.16 8.59
#